data_AF-A0A946YQ47-F1
#
_entry.id   AF-A0A946YQ47-F1
#
_cell.length_a   1.000
_cell.length_b   1.000
_cell.length_c   1.000
_cell.angle_alpha   90.00
_cell.angle_beta   90.00
_cell.angle_gamma   90.00
#
_symmetry.space_group_name_H-M   'P 1'
#
loop_
_entity.id
_entity.type
_entity.pdbx_description
1 polymer ?
#
loop_
_entity_poly.entity_id
_entity_poly.type
_entity_poly.pdbx_seq_one_letter_code
_entity_poly.pdbx_strand_id
1 'polypeptide(L)'
;PQIVQSKKIVEGLEQSLAAMVSDSAEESADNPAYLVLKTRLQATEADIRATRQQIIEAREKLEKYEGYLSQAPQVEKEFQRLGRDYQNTYAKYQEIRAKQMAAELAQNLESEQKGERFTLIQPPEIPVDPVSPNRVALILLGLILAGGAGVGVALLLEALDDGIYSVSEVVNLTGAVPLVTVGYMETREEAKKHNRKRVYYVLAALVAVAIFLALFHFLIKPLDVTWYILLRKLGIG
;
A
#
# COMPACT_ATOMS: atom_id res chain seq x y z
N PRO A 1 8.24 -47.59 -53.30
CA PRO A 1 8.83 -48.90 -53.71
C PRO A 1 8.11 -49.55 -54.90
N GLN A 2 6.78 -49.71 -54.87
CA GLN A 2 6.02 -50.41 -55.92
C GLN A 2 5.95 -49.63 -57.25
N ILE A 3 5.87 -48.30 -57.21
CA ILE A 3 5.79 -47.43 -58.40
C ILE A 3 7.08 -47.49 -59.25
N VAL A 4 8.24 -47.68 -58.61
CA VAL A 4 9.54 -47.82 -59.27
C VAL A 4 9.67 -49.18 -59.94
N GLN A 5 9.12 -50.21 -59.31
CA GLN A 5 9.12 -51.58 -59.83
C GLN A 5 8.20 -51.71 -61.05
N SER A 6 7.02 -51.10 -61.00
CA SER A 6 6.10 -51.03 -62.15
C SER A 6 6.68 -50.24 -63.31
N LYS A 7 7.39 -49.12 -63.06
CA LYS A 7 8.11 -48.38 -64.13
C LYS A 7 9.14 -49.24 -64.84
N LYS A 8 9.98 -49.99 -64.11
CA LYS A 8 10.99 -50.88 -64.72
C LYS A 8 10.38 -52.00 -65.55
N ILE A 9 9.21 -52.49 -65.16
CA ILE A 9 8.50 -53.54 -65.91
C ILE A 9 7.91 -52.97 -67.20
N VAL A 10 7.35 -51.74 -67.17
CA VAL A 10 6.85 -51.05 -68.37
C VAL A 10 7.99 -50.73 -69.34
N GLU A 11 9.12 -50.23 -68.84
CA GLU A 11 10.31 -49.93 -69.64
C GLU A 11 10.88 -51.18 -70.32
N GLY A 12 10.95 -52.31 -69.59
CA GLY A 12 11.38 -53.59 -70.16
C GLY A 12 10.41 -54.14 -71.21
N LEU A 13 9.10 -53.92 -71.05
CA LEU A 13 8.08 -54.29 -72.03
C LEU A 13 8.14 -53.40 -73.28
N GLU A 14 8.35 -52.09 -73.13
CA GLU A 14 8.54 -51.15 -74.25
C GLU A 14 9.80 -51.49 -75.07
N GLN A 15 10.90 -51.86 -74.42
CA GLN A 15 12.13 -52.28 -75.11
C GLN A 15 11.96 -53.57 -75.89
N SER A 16 11.18 -54.53 -75.36
CA SER A 16 10.82 -55.77 -76.06
C SER A 16 9.86 -55.54 -77.24
N LEU A 17 8.99 -54.53 -77.14
CA LEU A 17 8.06 -54.14 -78.20
C LEU A 17 8.77 -53.38 -79.33
N ALA A 18 9.71 -52.48 -78.99
CA ALA A 18 10.51 -51.74 -79.97
C ALA A 18 11.41 -52.67 -80.82
N ALA A 19 11.94 -53.74 -80.23
CA ALA A 19 12.69 -54.77 -80.96
C ALA A 19 11.81 -55.61 -81.91
N MET A 20 10.51 -55.72 -81.63
CA MET A 20 9.54 -56.52 -82.38
C MET A 20 8.83 -55.73 -83.49
N VAL A 21 8.74 -54.40 -83.35
CA VAL A 21 8.15 -53.47 -84.34
C VAL A 21 9.08 -53.21 -85.54
N SER A 22 10.39 -53.45 -85.40
CA SER A 22 11.36 -53.15 -86.47
C SER A 22 11.49 -54.22 -87.56
N ASP A 23 10.82 -55.38 -87.43
CA ASP A 23 10.93 -56.53 -88.37
C ASP A 23 9.58 -56.93 -89.03
N SER A 24 8.50 -56.17 -88.78
CA SER A 24 7.16 -56.48 -89.33
C SER A 24 6.39 -55.20 -89.67
N ALA A 25 7.05 -54.31 -90.43
CA ALA A 25 6.36 -53.25 -91.14
C ALA A 25 5.71 -53.88 -92.38
N GLU A 26 4.38 -53.91 -92.41
CA GLU A 26 3.53 -54.28 -93.55
C GLU A 26 3.41 -55.78 -93.86
N GLU A 27 2.62 -56.54 -93.09
CA GLU A 27 1.65 -57.52 -93.65
C GLU A 27 0.78 -58.21 -92.58
N SER A 28 -0.52 -58.27 -92.87
CA SER A 28 -1.61 -59.01 -92.21
C SER A 28 -2.16 -58.50 -90.86
N ALA A 29 -3.33 -57.86 -90.98
CA ALA A 29 -4.23 -57.48 -89.90
C ALA A 29 -5.06 -58.66 -89.31
N ASP A 30 -4.69 -59.93 -89.58
CA ASP A 30 -5.58 -61.09 -89.38
C ASP A 30 -5.07 -62.16 -88.38
N ASN A 31 -4.04 -61.86 -87.56
CA ASN A 31 -3.58 -62.76 -86.49
C ASN A 31 -4.43 -62.58 -85.20
N PRO A 32 -5.20 -63.59 -84.75
CA PRO A 32 -6.10 -63.46 -83.59
C PRO A 32 -5.38 -63.18 -82.27
N ALA A 33 -4.13 -63.64 -82.11
CA ALA A 33 -3.35 -63.34 -80.89
C ALA A 33 -2.96 -61.86 -80.79
N TYR A 34 -2.65 -61.21 -81.92
CA TYR A 34 -2.30 -59.79 -81.98
C TYR A 34 -3.50 -58.89 -81.63
N LEU A 35 -4.70 -59.23 -82.09
CA LEU A 35 -5.93 -58.50 -81.76
C LEU A 35 -6.26 -58.56 -80.25
N VAL A 36 -6.04 -59.71 -79.60
CA VAL A 36 -6.22 -59.86 -78.15
C VAL A 36 -5.18 -59.02 -77.36
N LEU A 37 -3.93 -59.00 -77.81
CA LEU A 37 -2.89 -58.15 -77.20
C LEU A 37 -3.18 -56.66 -77.39
N LYS A 38 -3.62 -56.25 -78.59
CA LYS A 38 -3.99 -54.86 -78.89
C LYS A 38 -5.17 -54.38 -78.06
N THR A 39 -6.22 -55.20 -77.89
CA THR A 39 -7.37 -54.87 -77.05
C THR A 39 -7.00 -54.79 -75.57
N ARG A 40 -6.15 -55.69 -75.05
CA ARG A 40 -5.61 -55.60 -73.69
C ARG A 40 -4.74 -54.36 -73.47
N LEU A 41 -3.92 -54.00 -74.45
CA LEU A 41 -3.12 -52.77 -74.39
C LEU A 41 -4.03 -51.54 -74.32
N GLN A 42 -5.03 -51.45 -75.19
CA GLN A 42 -6.01 -50.35 -75.18
C GLN A 42 -6.81 -50.27 -73.86
N ALA A 43 -7.20 -51.42 -73.29
CA ALA A 43 -7.87 -51.49 -72.00
C ALA A 43 -6.95 -50.99 -70.87
N THR A 44 -5.69 -51.46 -70.85
CA THR A 44 -4.70 -51.06 -69.85
C THR A 44 -4.36 -49.56 -69.96
N GLU A 45 -4.23 -49.03 -71.18
CA GLU A 45 -4.03 -47.59 -71.39
C GLU A 45 -5.24 -46.78 -70.92
N ALA A 46 -6.47 -47.27 -71.13
CA ALA A 46 -7.68 -46.63 -70.60
C ALA A 46 -7.69 -46.63 -69.06
N ASP A 47 -7.30 -47.74 -68.43
CA ASP A 47 -7.17 -47.84 -66.98
C ASP A 47 -6.09 -46.91 -66.42
N ILE A 48 -4.94 -46.79 -67.09
CA ILE A 48 -3.88 -45.84 -66.74
C ILE A 48 -4.41 -44.40 -66.82
N ARG A 49 -5.16 -44.05 -67.88
CA ARG A 49 -5.78 -42.72 -68.02
C ARG A 49 -6.79 -42.44 -66.91
N ALA A 50 -7.68 -43.39 -66.63
CA ALA A 50 -8.68 -43.27 -65.56
C ALA A 50 -8.01 -43.12 -64.18
N THR A 51 -7.00 -43.93 -63.88
CA THR A 51 -6.25 -43.86 -62.61
C THR A 51 -5.49 -42.53 -62.49
N ARG A 52 -4.87 -42.04 -63.57
CA ARG A 52 -4.23 -40.72 -63.58
C ARG A 52 -5.24 -39.60 -63.29
N GLN A 53 -6.44 -39.68 -63.87
CA GLN A 53 -7.51 -38.73 -63.60
C GLN A 53 -7.91 -38.76 -62.12
N GLN A 54 -8.09 -39.95 -61.54
CA GLN A 54 -8.35 -40.11 -60.10
C GLN A 54 -7.24 -39.53 -59.22
N ILE A 55 -5.97 -39.68 -59.61
CA ILE A 55 -4.83 -39.09 -58.88
C ILE A 55 -4.89 -37.56 -58.93
N ILE A 56 -5.22 -36.97 -60.08
CA ILE A 56 -5.36 -35.51 -60.23
C ILE A 56 -6.50 -35.01 -59.33
N GLU A 57 -7.68 -35.63 -59.42
CA GLU A 57 -8.83 -35.27 -58.57
C GLU A 57 -8.54 -35.43 -57.07
N ALA A 58 -7.83 -36.49 -56.68
CA ALA A 58 -7.43 -36.71 -55.30
C ALA A 58 -6.44 -35.66 -54.80
N ARG A 59 -5.51 -35.21 -55.65
CA ARG A 59 -4.55 -34.14 -55.33
C ARG A 59 -5.25 -32.78 -55.22
N GLU A 60 -6.16 -32.46 -56.11
CA GLU A 60 -6.97 -31.24 -56.02
C GLU A 60 -7.80 -31.21 -54.73
N LYS A 61 -8.41 -32.35 -54.36
CA LYS A 61 -9.10 -32.48 -53.08
C LYS A 61 -8.17 -32.31 -51.89
N LEU A 62 -6.97 -32.89 -51.93
CA LEU A 62 -5.97 -32.76 -50.88
C LEU A 62 -5.55 -31.29 -50.69
N GLU A 63 -5.18 -30.60 -51.76
CA GLU A 63 -4.79 -29.19 -51.71
C GLU A 63 -5.92 -28.31 -51.16
N LYS A 64 -7.16 -28.58 -51.56
CA LYS A 64 -8.35 -27.89 -51.03
C LYS A 64 -8.50 -28.11 -49.51
N TYR A 65 -8.33 -29.34 -49.03
CA TYR A 65 -8.43 -29.64 -47.60
C TYR A 65 -7.25 -29.12 -46.78
N GLU A 66 -6.03 -29.14 -47.31
CA GLU A 66 -4.86 -28.51 -46.70
C GLU A 66 -5.06 -27.00 -46.60
N GLY A 67 -5.65 -26.38 -47.63
CA GLY A 67 -6.08 -24.98 -47.61
C GLY A 67 -7.04 -24.69 -46.47
N TYR A 68 -8.08 -25.51 -46.28
CA TYR A 68 -9.02 -25.35 -45.17
C TYR A 68 -8.38 -25.59 -43.80
N LEU A 69 -7.51 -26.59 -43.68
CA LEU A 69 -6.82 -26.89 -42.43
C LEU A 69 -5.88 -25.75 -42.01
N SER A 70 -5.24 -25.08 -42.98
CA SER A 70 -4.38 -23.93 -42.72
C SER A 70 -5.16 -22.70 -42.21
N GLN A 71 -6.43 -22.57 -42.60
CA GLN A 71 -7.31 -21.46 -42.19
C GLN A 71 -8.04 -21.72 -40.88
N ALA A 72 -8.27 -22.99 -40.52
CA ALA A 72 -9.01 -23.38 -39.31
C ALA A 72 -8.51 -22.72 -38.00
N PRO A 73 -7.19 -22.61 -37.73
CA PRO A 73 -6.69 -21.93 -36.54
C PRO A 73 -7.05 -20.45 -36.47
N GLN A 74 -7.12 -19.76 -37.62
CA GLN A 74 -7.47 -18.34 -37.66
C GLN A 74 -8.95 -18.13 -37.38
N VAL A 75 -9.82 -18.97 -37.96
CA VAL A 75 -11.27 -18.95 -37.69
C VAL A 75 -11.55 -19.24 -36.22
N GLU A 76 -10.89 -20.24 -35.62
CA GLU A 76 -11.01 -20.54 -34.19
C GLU A 76 -10.56 -19.36 -33.32
N LYS A 77 -9.42 -18.74 -33.65
CA LYS A 77 -8.92 -17.56 -32.93
C LYS A 77 -9.90 -16.39 -33.00
N GLU A 78 -10.50 -16.13 -34.16
CA GLU A 78 -11.51 -15.09 -34.33
C GLU A 78 -12.79 -15.40 -33.56
N PHE A 79 -13.25 -16.65 -33.61
CA PHE A 79 -14.42 -17.09 -32.85
C PHE A 79 -14.20 -16.91 -31.33
N GLN A 80 -13.05 -17.33 -30.81
CA GLN A 80 -12.71 -17.13 -29.40
C GLN A 80 -12.60 -15.64 -29.03
N ARG A 81 -12.02 -14.82 -29.92
CA ARG A 81 -11.97 -13.37 -29.71
C ARG A 81 -13.38 -12.79 -29.61
N LEU A 82 -14.24 -13.11 -30.56
CA LEU A 82 -15.63 -12.65 -30.59
C LEU A 82 -16.41 -13.11 -29.35
N GLY A 83 -16.20 -14.36 -28.92
CA GLY A 83 -16.81 -14.90 -27.71
C GLY A 83 -16.41 -14.13 -26.45
N ARG A 84 -15.12 -13.81 -26.29
CA ARG A 84 -14.65 -12.98 -25.16
C ARG A 84 -15.18 -11.55 -25.25
N ASP A 85 -15.15 -10.94 -26.42
CA ASP A 85 -15.65 -9.57 -26.63
C ASP A 85 -17.15 -9.48 -26.30
N TYR A 86 -17.93 -10.48 -26.70
CA TYR A 86 -19.34 -10.60 -26.35
C TYR A 86 -19.57 -10.68 -24.84
N GLN A 87 -18.86 -11.58 -24.15
CA GLN A 87 -18.97 -11.74 -22.69
C GLN A 87 -18.62 -10.45 -21.95
N ASN A 88 -17.53 -9.79 -22.34
CA ASN A 88 -17.11 -8.51 -21.76
C ASN A 88 -18.14 -7.41 -21.98
N THR A 89 -18.68 -7.31 -23.20
CA THR A 89 -19.69 -6.30 -23.55
C THR A 89 -20.99 -6.55 -22.79
N TYR A 90 -21.40 -7.81 -22.66
CA TYR A 90 -22.58 -8.19 -21.91
C TYR A 90 -22.45 -7.86 -20.42
N ALA A 91 -21.31 -8.19 -19.80
CA ALA A 91 -21.04 -7.83 -18.41
C ALA A 91 -21.04 -6.31 -18.20
N LYS A 92 -20.44 -5.56 -19.13
CA LYS A 92 -20.43 -4.09 -19.07
C LYS A 92 -21.83 -3.49 -19.21
N TYR A 93 -22.64 -4.04 -20.11
CA TYR A 93 -24.04 -3.64 -20.26
C TYR A 93 -24.82 -3.85 -18.96
N GLN A 94 -24.68 -5.01 -18.32
CA GLN A 94 -25.33 -5.29 -17.03
C GLN A 94 -24.90 -4.30 -15.93
N GLU A 95 -23.60 -4.00 -15.83
CA GLU A 95 -23.06 -3.02 -14.86
C GLU A 95 -23.67 -1.62 -15.08
N ILE A 96 -23.68 -1.15 -16.33
CA ILE A 96 -24.23 0.16 -16.68
C ILE A 96 -25.74 0.20 -16.41
N ARG A 97 -26.46 -0.88 -16.75
CA ARG A 97 -27.90 -0.97 -16.48
C ARG A 97 -28.21 -0.93 -14.99
N ALA A 98 -27.43 -1.62 -14.16
CA ALA A 98 -27.56 -1.57 -12.71
C ALA A 98 -27.31 -0.16 -12.15
N LYS A 99 -26.26 0.52 -12.61
CA LYS A 99 -25.96 1.91 -12.22
C LYS A 99 -27.06 2.88 -12.66
N GLN A 100 -27.61 2.72 -13.85
CA GLN A 100 -28.74 3.50 -14.34
C GLN A 100 -29.96 3.34 -13.42
N MET A 101 -30.33 2.10 -13.08
CA MET A 101 -31.47 1.84 -12.19
C MET A 101 -31.25 2.44 -10.80
N ALA A 102 -30.04 2.35 -10.25
CA ALA A 102 -29.70 2.97 -8.96
C ALA A 102 -29.79 4.51 -9.02
N ALA A 103 -29.32 5.12 -10.11
CA ALA A 103 -29.41 6.57 -10.31
C ALA A 103 -30.85 7.04 -10.51
N GLU A 104 -31.66 6.31 -11.28
CA GLU A 104 -33.10 6.58 -11.44
C GLU A 104 -33.83 6.48 -10.10
N LEU A 105 -33.53 5.45 -9.29
CA LEU A 105 -34.09 5.32 -7.94
C LEU A 105 -33.68 6.50 -7.05
N ALA A 106 -32.40 6.87 -7.02
CA ALA A 106 -31.91 8.00 -6.23
C ALA A 106 -32.57 9.33 -6.67
N GLN A 107 -32.71 9.54 -7.98
CA GLN A 107 -33.40 10.71 -8.53
C GLN A 107 -34.88 10.74 -8.13
N ASN A 108 -35.58 9.61 -8.18
CA ASN A 108 -36.97 9.52 -7.72
C ASN A 108 -37.10 9.81 -6.23
N LEU A 109 -36.20 9.30 -5.39
CA LEU A 109 -36.19 9.58 -3.94
C LEU A 109 -35.94 11.05 -3.62
N GLU A 110 -35.03 11.70 -4.36
CA GLU A 110 -34.79 13.14 -4.25
C GLU A 110 -36.01 13.94 -4.71
N SER A 111 -36.59 13.60 -5.86
CA SER A 111 -37.79 14.25 -6.40
C SER A 111 -39.00 14.11 -5.48
N GLU A 112 -39.17 12.97 -4.83
CA GLU A 112 -40.22 12.75 -3.83
C GLU A 112 -39.88 13.32 -2.45
N GLN A 113 -38.72 13.98 -2.29
CA GLN A 113 -38.21 14.48 -1.00
C GLN A 113 -38.15 13.39 0.10
N LYS A 114 -37.98 12.13 -0.33
CA LYS A 114 -37.85 10.94 0.54
C LYS A 114 -36.38 10.57 0.79
N GLY A 115 -35.43 11.42 0.38
CA GLY A 115 -34.02 11.27 0.74
C GLY A 115 -33.82 11.36 2.25
N GLU A 116 -32.76 10.71 2.75
CA GLU A 116 -32.36 10.80 4.16
C GLU A 116 -32.02 12.25 4.51
N ARG A 117 -32.94 12.96 5.14
CA ARG A 117 -32.70 14.32 5.61
C ARG A 117 -31.99 14.25 6.95
N PHE A 118 -30.72 14.58 6.99
CA PHE A 118 -30.01 14.82 8.25
C PHE A 118 -30.68 16.00 8.97
N THR A 119 -31.49 15.71 9.98
CA THR A 119 -32.03 16.73 10.87
C THR A 119 -31.09 16.92 12.05
N LEU A 120 -30.71 18.17 12.32
CA LEU A 120 -29.92 18.49 13.51
C LEU A 120 -30.79 18.27 14.76
N ILE A 121 -30.58 17.15 15.46
CA ILE A 121 -31.30 16.85 16.71
C ILE A 121 -30.72 17.68 17.85
N GLN A 122 -29.39 17.75 17.95
CA GLN A 122 -28.68 18.52 18.97
C GLN A 122 -27.40 19.15 18.40
N PRO A 123 -27.16 20.45 18.61
CA PRO A 123 -25.90 21.08 18.25
C PRO A 123 -24.76 20.61 19.16
N PRO A 124 -23.49 20.68 18.71
CA PRO A 124 -22.35 20.32 19.54
C PRO A 124 -22.22 21.27 20.74
N GLU A 125 -22.09 20.72 21.94
CA GLU A 125 -21.85 21.49 23.16
C GLU A 125 -20.35 21.79 23.33
N ILE A 126 -20.04 23.03 23.70
CA ILE A 126 -18.67 23.46 24.00
C ILE A 126 -18.33 22.98 25.43
N PRO A 127 -17.18 22.33 25.65
CA PRO A 127 -16.81 21.85 26.98
C PRO A 127 -16.64 23.03 27.96
N VAL A 128 -17.34 22.94 29.10
CA VAL A 128 -17.26 23.93 30.19
C VAL A 128 -15.92 23.86 30.91
N ASP A 129 -15.33 22.66 30.98
CA ASP A 129 -14.06 22.41 31.63
C ASP A 129 -12.93 22.16 30.62
N PRO A 130 -11.71 22.62 30.88
CA PRO A 130 -10.57 22.38 30.00
C PRO A 130 -10.22 20.88 29.98
N VAL A 131 -10.24 20.30 28.77
CA VAL A 131 -9.93 18.87 28.55
C VAL A 131 -8.46 18.54 28.86
N SER A 132 -7.55 19.49 28.60
CA SER A 132 -6.13 19.35 28.93
C SER A 132 -5.42 20.71 28.92
N PRO A 133 -4.28 20.87 29.64
CA PRO A 133 -3.73 20.01 30.69
C PRO A 133 -4.36 20.27 32.08
N ASN A 134 -4.21 19.32 33.01
CA ASN A 134 -4.67 19.49 34.40
C ASN A 134 -3.80 20.52 35.14
N ARG A 135 -4.30 21.76 35.21
CA ARG A 135 -3.58 22.93 35.75
C ARG A 135 -3.22 22.77 37.23
N VAL A 136 -4.07 22.13 38.04
CA VAL A 136 -3.82 21.92 39.48
C VAL A 136 -2.65 20.97 39.70
N ALA A 137 -2.59 19.87 38.93
CA ALA A 137 -1.50 18.90 39.03
C ALA A 137 -0.14 19.52 38.68
N LEU A 138 -0.08 20.37 37.65
CA LEU A 138 1.16 21.05 37.25
C LEU A 138 1.70 21.99 38.32
N ILE A 139 0.84 22.70 39.05
CA ILE A 139 1.25 23.63 40.10
C ILE A 139 1.80 22.87 41.31
N LEU A 140 1.09 21.82 41.74
CA LEU A 140 1.57 20.98 42.85
C LEU A 140 2.93 20.35 42.51
N LEU A 141 3.07 19.85 41.28
CA LEU A 141 4.34 19.30 40.81
C LEU A 141 5.44 20.38 40.78
N GLY A 142 5.13 21.57 40.25
CA GLY A 142 6.06 22.69 40.21
C GLY A 142 6.52 23.14 41.60
N LEU A 143 5.61 23.20 42.58
CA LEU A 143 5.93 23.56 43.96
C LEU A 143 6.83 22.52 44.62
N ILE A 144 6.52 21.23 44.44
CA ILE A 144 7.35 20.13 44.97
C ILE A 144 8.74 20.17 44.33
N LEU A 145 8.83 20.34 43.01
CA LEU A 145 10.11 20.40 42.30
C LEU A 145 10.92 21.63 42.68
N ALA A 146 10.30 22.81 42.80
CA ALA A 146 10.98 24.02 43.21
C ALA A 146 11.49 23.94 44.65
N GLY A 147 10.67 23.41 45.57
CA GLY A 147 11.08 23.16 46.96
C GLY A 147 12.22 22.14 47.05
N GLY A 148 12.08 21.02 46.34
CA GLY A 148 13.12 19.99 46.27
C GLY A 148 14.43 20.50 45.67
N ALA A 149 14.36 21.28 44.59
CA ALA A 149 15.53 21.91 43.98
C ALA A 149 16.17 22.94 44.92
N GLY A 150 15.38 23.75 45.62
CA GLY A 150 15.89 24.74 46.59
C GLY A 150 16.64 24.09 47.75
N VAL A 151 16.05 23.05 48.35
CA VAL A 151 16.71 22.26 49.40
C VAL A 151 17.95 21.56 48.85
N GLY A 152 17.85 20.98 47.65
CA GLY A 152 18.98 20.31 47.00
C GLY A 152 20.17 21.24 46.76
N VAL A 153 19.91 22.46 46.27
CA VAL A 153 20.95 23.48 46.08
C VAL A 153 21.54 23.93 47.41
N ALA A 154 20.73 24.12 48.45
CA ALA A 154 21.22 24.49 49.77
C ALA A 154 22.15 23.40 50.36
N LEU A 155 21.74 22.13 50.29
CA LEU A 155 22.55 21.00 50.73
C LEU A 155 23.84 20.85 49.92
N LEU A 156 23.78 21.10 48.60
CA LEU A 156 24.95 21.06 47.74
C LEU A 156 25.94 22.18 48.10
N LEU A 157 25.46 23.39 48.36
CA LEU A 157 26.30 24.52 48.78
C LEU A 157 26.95 24.25 50.14
N GLU A 158 26.19 23.68 51.10
CA GLU A 158 26.72 23.29 52.40
C GLU A 158 27.79 22.19 52.27
N ALA A 159 27.55 21.18 51.42
CA ALA A 159 28.50 20.09 51.20
C ALA A 159 29.79 20.54 50.49
N LEU A 160 29.78 21.70 49.83
CA LEU A 160 30.96 22.32 49.20
C LEU A 160 31.64 23.36 50.11
N ASP A 161 31.08 23.66 51.28
CA ASP A 161 31.66 24.60 52.24
C ASP A 161 32.64 23.87 53.16
N ASP A 162 33.93 24.18 53.04
CA ASP A 162 35.00 23.63 53.90
C ASP A 162 35.16 24.43 55.21
N GLY A 163 34.24 25.36 55.51
CA GLY A 163 34.28 26.19 56.71
C GLY A 163 33.95 25.43 57.99
N ILE A 164 34.74 25.65 59.05
CA ILE A 164 34.46 25.10 60.38
C ILE A 164 33.65 26.12 61.18
N TYR A 165 32.39 25.82 61.47
CA TYR A 165 31.46 26.75 62.12
C TYR A 165 31.07 26.34 63.55
N SER A 166 31.36 25.10 63.96
CA SER A 166 30.97 24.58 65.26
C SER A 166 32.16 24.04 66.07
N VAL A 167 32.06 24.14 67.40
CA VAL A 167 33.00 23.53 68.34
C VAL A 167 33.06 22.02 68.14
N SER A 168 31.91 21.38 67.88
CA SER A 168 31.83 19.94 67.62
C SER A 168 32.59 19.54 66.36
N GLU A 169 32.63 20.42 65.37
CA GLU A 169 33.33 20.19 64.10
C GLU A 169 34.85 20.24 64.29
N VAL A 170 35.36 21.21 65.07
CA VAL A 170 36.77 21.27 65.49
C VAL A 170 37.17 19.99 66.23
N VAL A 171 36.34 19.52 67.16
CA VAL A 171 36.60 18.30 67.94
C VAL A 171 36.65 17.08 67.03
N ASN A 172 35.72 16.96 66.08
CA ASN A 172 35.68 15.84 65.14
C ASN A 172 36.89 15.82 64.18
N LEU A 173 37.35 16.99 63.73
CA LEU A 173 38.49 17.11 62.82
C LEU A 173 39.85 16.93 63.53
N THR A 174 40.00 17.46 64.75
CA THR A 174 41.30 17.54 65.44
C THR A 174 41.45 16.55 66.60
N GLY A 175 40.35 15.97 67.10
CA GLY A 175 40.33 15.07 68.26
C GLY A 175 40.50 15.76 69.63
N ALA A 176 40.61 17.09 69.67
CA ALA A 176 40.87 17.85 70.90
C ALA A 176 39.77 18.86 71.20
N VAL A 177 39.43 19.03 72.48
CA VAL A 177 38.44 20.01 72.93
C VAL A 177 39.10 21.39 73.03
N PRO A 178 38.57 22.44 72.36
CA PRO A 178 39.12 23.77 72.47
C PRO A 178 38.95 24.34 73.89
N LEU A 179 40.02 24.93 74.44
CA LEU A 179 40.05 25.46 75.81
C LEU A 179 39.24 26.76 75.98
N VAL A 180 39.13 27.58 74.93
CA VAL A 180 38.38 28.85 74.93
C VAL A 180 37.77 29.05 73.54
N THR A 181 36.49 29.41 73.49
CA THR A 181 35.81 29.88 72.28
C THR A 181 35.69 31.39 72.33
N VAL A 182 36.24 32.10 71.34
CA VAL A 182 36.00 33.54 71.18
C VAL A 182 34.73 33.70 70.37
N GLY A 183 33.71 34.31 70.97
CA GLY A 183 32.48 34.66 70.26
C GLY A 183 32.80 35.64 69.13
N TYR A 184 32.28 35.36 67.94
CA TYR A 184 32.41 36.27 66.81
C TYR A 184 31.70 37.60 67.13
N MET A 185 32.45 38.70 67.12
CA MET A 185 31.90 40.05 67.26
C MET A 185 31.87 40.71 65.88
N GLU A 186 30.66 40.89 65.36
CA GLU A 186 30.43 41.50 64.05
C GLU A 186 30.91 42.96 64.03
N THR A 187 31.71 43.32 63.03
CA THR A 187 32.13 44.72 62.85
C THR A 187 30.99 45.59 62.31
N ARG A 188 31.04 46.91 62.53
CA ARG A 188 30.00 47.84 62.05
C ARG A 188 29.77 47.80 60.53
N GLU A 189 30.80 47.45 59.76
CA GLU A 189 30.71 47.31 58.29
C GLU A 189 30.11 45.96 57.87
N GLU A 190 30.42 44.88 58.58
CA GLU A 190 29.79 43.56 58.39
C GLU A 190 28.29 43.59 58.73
N ALA A 191 27.92 44.24 59.85
CA ALA A 191 26.52 44.40 60.26
C ALA A 191 25.67 45.15 59.21
N LYS A 192 26.23 46.19 58.57
CA LYS A 192 25.57 46.89 57.46
C LYS A 192 25.43 45.99 56.23
N LYS A 193 26.46 45.22 55.89
CA LYS A 193 26.45 44.30 54.74
C LYS A 193 25.44 43.17 54.93
N HIS A 194 25.34 42.63 56.14
CA HIS A 194 24.37 41.59 56.50
C HIS A 194 22.93 42.09 56.43
N ASN A 195 22.66 43.28 56.98
CA ASN A 195 21.34 43.90 56.86
C ASN A 195 20.96 44.20 55.40
N ARG A 196 21.91 44.63 54.58
CA ARG A 196 21.67 44.82 53.14
C ARG A 196 21.35 43.50 52.42
N LYS A 197 22.08 42.42 52.73
CA LYS A 197 21.76 41.07 52.21
C LYS A 197 20.38 40.61 52.64
N ARG A 198 19.99 40.81 53.91
CA ARG A 198 18.63 40.53 54.40
C ARG A 198 17.58 41.29 53.61
N VAL A 199 17.78 42.58 53.36
CA VAL A 199 16.88 43.39 52.53
C VAL A 199 16.77 42.81 51.12
N TYR A 200 17.89 42.39 50.50
CA TYR A 200 17.84 41.73 49.19
C TYR A 200 17.10 40.39 49.21
N TYR A 201 17.28 39.55 50.24
CA TYR A 201 16.53 38.30 50.36
C TYR A 201 15.04 38.54 50.56
N VAL A 202 14.65 39.54 51.36
CA VAL A 202 13.26 39.93 51.55
C VAL A 202 12.67 40.46 50.24
N LEU A 203 13.40 41.32 49.52
CA LEU A 203 12.98 41.80 48.20
C LEU A 203 12.85 40.67 47.19
N ALA A 204 13.80 39.74 47.14
CA ALA A 204 13.75 38.58 46.26
C ALA A 204 12.55 37.67 46.59
N ALA A 205 12.26 37.45 47.88
CA ALA A 205 11.07 36.72 48.31
C ALA A 205 9.78 37.42 47.89
N LEU A 206 9.69 38.76 48.05
CA LEU A 206 8.53 39.54 47.61
C LEU A 206 8.34 39.46 46.08
N VAL A 207 9.41 39.52 45.31
CA VAL A 207 9.36 39.37 43.85
C VAL A 207 8.92 37.96 43.46
N ALA A 208 9.43 36.92 44.12
CA ALA A 208 9.01 35.54 43.87
C ALA A 208 7.52 35.32 44.17
N VAL A 209 7.01 35.89 45.27
CA VAL A 209 5.58 35.86 45.61
C VAL A 209 4.75 36.63 44.57
N ALA A 210 5.22 37.80 44.12
CA ALA A 210 4.53 38.57 43.09
C ALA A 210 4.46 37.82 41.74
N ILE A 211 5.56 37.17 41.33
CA ILE A 211 5.60 36.33 40.13
C ILE A 211 4.66 35.14 40.28
N PHE A 212 4.63 34.50 41.45
CA PHE A 212 3.71 33.40 41.74
C PHE A 212 2.25 33.85 41.63
N LEU A 213 1.89 35.00 42.20
CA LEU A 213 0.54 35.57 42.10
C LEU A 213 0.18 35.96 40.66
N ALA A 214 1.13 36.51 39.89
CA ALA A 214 0.92 36.84 38.48
C ALA A 214 0.73 35.60 37.60
N LEU A 215 1.55 34.56 37.79
CA LEU A 215 1.37 33.26 37.13
C LEU A 215 0.04 32.61 37.52
N PHE A 216 -0.35 32.71 38.79
CA PHE A 216 -1.64 32.21 39.26
C PHE A 216 -2.81 32.94 38.57
N HIS A 217 -2.74 34.28 38.51
CA HIS A 217 -3.72 35.13 37.83
C HIS A 217 -3.87 34.79 36.35
N PHE A 218 -2.75 34.64 35.63
CA PHE A 218 -2.75 34.46 34.18
C PHE A 218 -3.04 33.00 33.76
N LEU A 219 -2.58 32.01 34.53
CA LEU A 219 -2.59 30.60 34.10
C LEU A 219 -3.77 29.79 34.65
N ILE A 220 -4.49 30.23 35.69
CA ILE A 220 -5.54 29.41 36.32
C ILE A 220 -6.90 30.06 36.12
N LYS A 221 -7.11 31.19 36.78
CA LYS A 221 -8.30 32.02 36.70
C LYS A 221 -7.88 33.43 37.14
N PRO A 222 -8.47 34.50 36.57
CA PRO A 222 -8.24 35.84 37.08
C PRO A 222 -8.55 35.86 38.58
N LEU A 223 -7.70 36.53 39.35
CA LEU A 223 -7.79 36.61 40.83
C LEU A 223 -9.20 37.00 41.29
N ASP A 224 -9.90 37.82 40.50
CA ASP A 224 -11.28 38.25 40.70
C ASP A 224 -12.26 37.07 40.80
N VAL A 225 -12.09 36.05 39.96
CA VAL A 225 -12.95 34.85 39.96
C VAL A 225 -12.65 33.94 41.15
N THR A 226 -11.38 33.81 41.53
CA THR A 226 -11.01 33.04 42.73
C THR A 226 -11.46 33.71 44.02
N TRP A 227 -11.37 35.04 44.08
CA TRP A 227 -11.87 35.84 45.19
C TRP A 227 -13.39 35.71 45.33
N TYR A 228 -14.13 35.75 44.21
CA TYR A 228 -15.58 35.58 44.20
C TYR A 228 -16.03 34.19 44.68
N ILE A 229 -15.35 33.12 44.24
CA ILE A 229 -15.62 31.74 44.70
C ILE A 229 -15.33 31.61 46.21
N LEU A 230 -14.26 32.26 46.68
CA LEU A 230 -13.87 32.22 48.09
C LEU A 230 -14.89 32.95 48.98
N LEU A 231 -15.36 34.14 48.58
CA LEU A 231 -16.41 34.89 49.29
C LEU A 231 -17.73 34.11 49.34
N ARG A 232 -18.14 33.53 48.20
CA ARG A 232 -19.36 32.71 48.13
C ARG A 232 -19.28 31.48 49.05
N LYS A 233 -18.08 30.89 49.20
CA LYS A 233 -17.86 29.73 50.09
C LYS A 233 -17.73 30.13 51.56
N LEU A 234 -17.29 31.36 51.85
CA LEU A 234 -17.27 31.96 53.19
C LEU A 234 -18.62 32.55 53.64
N GLY A 235 -19.66 32.51 52.79
CA GLY A 235 -21.00 32.98 53.13
C GLY A 235 -21.15 34.50 53.24
N ILE A 236 -20.19 35.25 52.70
CA ILE A 236 -20.26 36.70 52.58
C ILE A 236 -20.47 36.99 51.10
N GLY A 237 -21.72 37.00 50.65
CA GLY A 237 -22.10 37.19 49.24
C GLY A 237 -23.12 36.19 48.73
#